data_AF-A0A1Y1NDW8-F1
#
_entry.id   AF-A0A1Y1NDW8-F1
#
_cell.length_a   1.000
_cell.length_b   1.000
_cell.length_c   1.000
_cell.angle_alpha   90.00
_cell.angle_beta   90.00
_cell.angle_gamma   90.00
#
_symmetry.space_group_name_H-M   'P 1'
#
loop_
_entity.id
_entity.type
_entity.pdbx_description
1 polymer ?
#
loop_
_entity_poly.entity_id
_entity_poly.type
_entity_poly.pdbx_seq_one_letter_code
_entity_poly.pdbx_strand_id
1 'polypeptide(L)'
;MVNKSITKPAEAPPQLSEEAVESFEVELCWCINQLKTALRLGKLNAKQIQDHTKSLNTLMSRTAPLIKKRQVMRLSFGDYRKKMGEEEKRVSKVAQNMKLTVRKPSTKSTFVRKACGFKFNFDIGGETPEASRDEEHSQGTPHEEFRLMPTDNSFKFNFEVSN
;
A
#
# COMPACT_ATOMS: atom_id res chain seq x y z
N MET A 1 22.22 63.20 12.42
CA MET A 1 21.98 61.78 12.75
C MET A 1 20.69 61.39 12.03
N VAL A 2 20.78 60.53 11.02
CA VAL A 2 19.65 60.20 10.14
C VAL A 2 18.97 58.94 10.67
N ASN A 3 17.70 59.08 11.01
CA ASN A 3 16.86 58.03 11.59
C ASN A 3 16.36 57.17 10.42
N LYS A 4 16.87 55.96 10.26
CA LYS A 4 16.32 55.00 9.29
C LYS A 4 15.29 54.12 9.99
N SER A 5 14.02 54.41 9.73
CA SER A 5 12.88 53.55 10.07
C SER A 5 12.97 52.27 9.24
N ILE A 6 13.31 51.15 9.88
CA ILE A 6 13.17 49.82 9.29
C ILE A 6 11.71 49.39 9.47
N THR A 7 10.97 49.54 8.37
CA THR A 7 9.70 48.87 8.11
C THR A 7 9.95 47.37 8.12
N LYS A 8 9.29 46.66 9.05
CA LYS A 8 9.25 45.20 9.13
C LYS A 8 8.19 44.68 8.15
N PRO A 9 8.54 43.98 7.06
CA PRO A 9 7.53 43.32 6.25
C PRO A 9 7.02 42.10 7.01
N ALA A 10 5.70 42.05 7.21
CA ALA A 10 4.99 40.86 7.60
C ALA A 10 5.03 39.88 6.41
N GLU A 11 5.90 38.88 6.48
CA GLU A 11 6.02 37.84 5.46
C GLU A 11 5.23 36.60 5.89
N ALA A 12 4.42 36.12 4.95
CA ALA A 12 3.47 35.02 5.04
C ALA A 12 4.10 33.71 5.57
N PRO A 13 3.30 32.80 6.14
CA PRO A 13 3.81 31.50 6.57
C PRO A 13 4.53 30.81 5.41
N PRO A 14 5.74 30.25 5.63
CA PRO A 14 6.55 29.67 4.59
C PRO A 14 5.77 28.52 3.94
N GLN A 15 5.43 28.69 2.66
CA GLN A 15 4.94 27.60 1.83
C GLN A 15 6.07 26.58 1.74
N LEU A 16 5.98 25.50 2.53
CA LEU A 16 6.80 24.32 2.32
C LEU A 16 6.53 23.87 0.87
N SER A 17 7.57 23.80 0.03
CA SER A 17 7.42 23.34 -1.34
C SER A 17 6.71 21.98 -1.34
N GLU A 18 5.77 21.78 -2.26
CA GLU A 18 4.99 20.54 -2.36
C GLU A 18 5.90 19.31 -2.43
N GLU A 19 7.05 19.42 -3.13
CA GLU A 19 8.11 18.42 -3.18
C GLU A 19 8.69 18.02 -1.80
N ALA A 20 8.81 18.99 -0.87
CA ALA A 20 9.30 18.73 0.48
C ALA A 20 8.26 17.99 1.34
N VAL A 21 6.97 18.18 1.03
CA VAL A 21 5.87 17.45 1.68
C VAL A 21 5.83 16.02 1.14
N GLU A 22 5.85 15.84 -0.18
CA GLU A 22 5.84 14.53 -0.82
C GLU A 22 7.03 13.67 -0.39
N SER A 23 8.24 14.24 -0.39
CA SER A 23 9.43 13.52 0.08
C SER A 23 9.30 13.10 1.55
N PHE A 24 8.71 13.93 2.41
CA PHE A 24 8.45 13.54 3.80
C PHE A 24 7.41 12.42 3.93
N GLU A 25 6.37 12.41 3.10
CA GLU A 25 5.36 11.35 3.11
C GLU A 25 5.96 10.00 2.71
N VAL A 26 6.84 9.98 1.70
CA VAL A 26 7.60 8.79 1.31
C VAL A 26 8.48 8.30 2.46
N GLU A 27 9.25 9.21 3.08
CA GLU A 27 10.07 8.90 4.25
C GLU A 27 9.22 8.30 5.40
N LEU A 28 8.07 8.92 5.68
CA LEU A 28 7.14 8.50 6.73
C LEU A 28 6.59 7.10 6.46
N CYS A 29 6.13 6.86 5.23
CA CYS A 29 5.60 5.57 4.81
C CYS A 29 6.64 4.46 4.97
N TRP A 30 7.88 4.73 4.54
CA TRP A 30 8.99 3.79 4.69
C TRP A 30 9.24 3.43 6.16
N CYS A 31 9.31 4.44 7.04
CA CYS A 31 9.48 4.20 8.48
C CYS A 31 8.33 3.38 9.08
N ILE A 32 7.08 3.66 8.70
CA ILE A 32 5.92 2.89 9.17
C ILE A 32 6.01 1.43 8.70
N ASN A 33 6.33 1.20 7.43
CA ASN A 33 6.49 -0.15 6.89
C ASN A 33 7.62 -0.91 7.61
N GLN A 34 8.72 -0.23 7.92
CA GLN A 34 9.84 -0.83 8.63
C GLN A 34 9.46 -1.26 10.06
N LEU A 35 8.69 -0.43 10.80
CA LEU A 35 8.16 -0.78 12.12
C LEU A 35 7.20 -1.98 12.04
N LYS A 36 6.24 -1.96 11.11
CA LYS A 36 5.29 -3.06 10.89
C LYS A 36 5.99 -4.36 10.56
N THR A 37 7.00 -4.30 9.69
CA THR A 37 7.78 -5.48 9.29
C THR A 37 8.57 -6.06 10.46
N ALA A 38 9.19 -5.21 11.29
CA ALA A 38 9.89 -5.65 12.49
C ALA A 38 8.94 -6.35 13.48
N LEU A 39 7.74 -5.80 13.70
CA LEU A 39 6.71 -6.41 14.56
C LEU A 39 6.21 -7.74 14.00
N ARG A 40 5.95 -7.83 12.69
CA ARG A 40 5.52 -9.08 12.03
C ARG A 40 6.57 -10.20 12.11
N LEU A 41 7.85 -9.85 12.07
CA LEU A 41 8.94 -10.85 12.15
C LEU A 41 9.09 -11.47 13.54
N GLY A 42 8.56 -10.85 14.60
CA GLY A 42 8.52 -11.42 15.96
C GLY A 42 9.88 -11.59 16.66
N LYS A 43 10.99 -11.14 16.06
CA LYS A 43 12.37 -11.31 16.58
C LYS A 43 12.80 -10.24 17.58
N LEU A 44 11.86 -9.55 18.22
CA LEU A 44 12.10 -8.35 19.02
C LEU A 44 11.92 -8.63 20.51
N ASN A 45 12.69 -7.94 21.36
CA ASN A 45 12.50 -7.96 22.81
C ASN A 45 11.18 -7.27 23.19
N ALA A 46 10.53 -7.66 24.28
CA ALA A 46 9.30 -7.04 24.80
C ALA A 46 9.39 -5.51 24.91
N LYS A 47 10.54 -4.98 25.36
CA LYS A 47 10.77 -3.52 25.40
C LYS A 47 10.75 -2.90 24.01
N GLN A 48 11.39 -3.53 23.04
CA GLN A 48 11.44 -3.06 21.65
C GLN A 48 10.06 -3.12 20.99
N ILE A 49 9.27 -4.16 21.26
CA ILE A 49 7.89 -4.27 20.78
C ILE A 49 7.06 -3.09 21.29
N GLN A 50 7.14 -2.77 22.59
CA GLN A 50 6.44 -1.64 23.16
C GLN A 50 6.90 -0.31 22.55
N ASP A 51 8.21 -0.11 22.41
CA ASP A 51 8.77 1.12 21.83
C ASP A 51 8.37 1.28 20.35
N HIS A 52 8.44 0.22 19.55
CA HIS A 52 8.01 0.23 18.14
C HIS A 52 6.50 0.49 18.00
N THR A 53 5.68 -0.06 18.89
CA THR A 53 4.22 0.16 18.91
C THR A 53 3.89 1.63 19.24
N LYS A 54 4.58 2.22 20.22
CA LYS A 54 4.45 3.65 20.58
C LYS A 54 4.85 4.56 19.42
N SER A 55 5.98 4.27 18.77
CA SER A 55 6.42 5.00 17.59
C SER A 55 5.40 4.91 16.46
N LEU A 56 4.88 3.71 16.16
CA LEU A 56 3.88 3.48 15.13
C LEU A 56 2.61 4.31 15.38
N ASN A 57 2.07 4.28 16.60
CA ASN A 57 0.89 5.08 16.97
C ASN A 57 1.10 6.57 16.75
N THR A 58 2.31 7.09 17.04
CA THR A 58 2.63 8.50 16.84
C THR A 58 2.75 8.86 15.35
N LEU A 59 3.34 7.98 14.55
CA LEU A 59 3.52 8.23 13.11
C LEU A 59 2.21 8.14 12.32
N MET A 60 1.31 7.22 12.70
CA MET A 60 -0.02 7.07 12.11
C MET A 60 -1.02 8.12 12.56
N SER A 61 -0.80 8.75 13.71
CA SER A 61 -1.69 9.80 14.17
C SER A 61 -1.76 10.94 13.16
N ARG A 62 -2.97 11.29 12.74
CA ARG A 62 -3.25 12.47 11.89
C ARG A 62 -3.07 13.78 12.66
N THR A 63 -3.19 13.74 13.99
CA THR A 63 -3.11 14.93 14.86
C THR A 63 -1.68 15.26 15.30
N ALA A 64 -0.72 14.35 15.08
CA ALA A 64 0.67 14.60 15.45
C ALA A 64 1.34 15.60 14.49
N PRO A 65 1.97 16.68 15.00
CA PRO A 65 2.65 17.66 14.16
C PRO A 65 3.86 17.06 13.44
N LEU A 66 4.18 17.58 12.24
CA LEU A 66 5.24 17.07 11.36
C LEU A 66 6.60 16.95 12.08
N ILE A 67 6.97 17.95 12.87
CA ILE A 67 8.24 17.97 13.63
C ILE A 67 8.32 16.78 14.60
N LYS A 68 7.21 16.44 15.27
CA LYS A 68 7.14 15.31 16.20
C LYS A 68 7.28 13.99 15.46
N LYS A 69 6.63 13.83 14.30
CA LYS A 69 6.81 12.64 13.45
C LYS A 69 8.27 12.46 13.04
N ARG A 70 8.92 13.55 12.59
CA ARG A 70 10.34 13.54 12.21
C ARG A 70 11.26 13.17 13.38
N GLN A 71 10.98 13.69 14.58
CA GLN A 71 11.73 13.35 15.79
C GLN A 71 11.61 11.86 16.12
N VAL A 72 10.40 11.30 16.08
CA VAL A 72 10.16 9.86 16.33
C VAL A 72 10.87 8.99 15.30
N MET A 73 10.85 9.37 14.02
CA MET A 73 11.58 8.65 12.96
C MET A 73 13.09 8.64 13.23
N ARG A 74 13.67 9.79 13.59
CA ARG A 74 15.10 9.90 13.94
C ARG A 74 15.45 9.11 15.20
N LEU A 75 14.61 9.16 16.23
CA LEU A 75 14.84 8.40 17.46
C LEU A 75 14.78 6.88 17.22
N SER A 76 13.85 6.43 16.37
CA SER A 76 13.63 5.00 16.12
C SER A 76 14.66 4.40 15.16
N PHE A 77 15.04 5.14 14.12
CA PHE A 77 15.87 4.61 13.02
C PHE A 77 17.21 5.33 12.82
N GLY A 78 17.45 6.45 13.49
CA GLY A 78 18.58 7.33 13.21
C GLY A 78 18.41 8.00 11.85
N ASP A 79 19.43 7.90 11.01
CA ASP A 79 19.37 8.37 9.63
C ASP A 79 18.64 7.35 8.73
N TYR A 80 17.31 7.50 8.66
CA TYR A 80 16.45 6.64 7.84
C TYR A 80 16.63 6.87 6.33
N ARG A 81 17.13 8.03 5.89
CA ARG A 81 17.35 8.28 4.45
C ARG A 81 18.45 7.40 3.89
N LYS A 82 19.53 7.26 4.66
CA LYS A 82 20.60 6.33 4.32
C LYS A 82 20.08 4.88 4.26
N LYS A 83 19.19 4.49 5.19
CA LYS A 83 18.59 3.15 5.20
C LYS A 83 17.69 2.88 4.00
N MET A 84 16.91 3.86 3.54
CA MET A 84 16.13 3.74 2.30
C MET A 84 17.04 3.46 1.10
N GLY A 85 18.10 4.24 0.91
CA GLY A 85 19.03 4.03 -0.21
C GLY A 85 19.81 2.71 -0.12
N GLU A 86 20.08 2.22 1.10
CA GLU A 86 20.66 0.89 1.28
C GLU A 86 19.69 -0.25 0.95
N GLU A 87 18.41 -0.09 1.28
CA GLU A 87 17.37 -1.07 0.98
C GLU A 87 17.09 -1.13 -0.52
N GLU A 88 16.98 0.02 -1.19
CA GLU A 88 16.81 0.11 -2.65
C GLU A 88 17.93 -0.62 -3.40
N LYS A 89 19.19 -0.44 -2.94
CA LYS A 89 20.34 -1.17 -3.49
C LYS A 89 20.24 -2.67 -3.23
N ARG A 90 19.71 -3.10 -2.08
CA ARG A 90 19.51 -4.53 -1.77
C ARG A 90 18.45 -5.13 -2.67
N VAL A 91 17.29 -4.47 -2.81
CA VAL A 91 16.20 -4.92 -3.69
C VAL A 91 16.65 -4.97 -5.14
N SER A 92 17.36 -3.94 -5.61
CA SER A 92 17.91 -3.90 -6.98
C SER A 92 18.87 -5.05 -7.25
N LYS A 93 19.77 -5.39 -6.30
CA LYS A 93 20.66 -6.55 -6.43
C LYS A 93 19.88 -7.87 -6.50
N VAL A 94 18.84 -8.02 -5.69
CA VAL A 94 17.98 -9.22 -5.74
C VAL A 94 17.29 -9.32 -7.10
N ALA A 95 16.75 -8.22 -7.62
CA ALA A 95 16.12 -8.18 -8.94
C ALA A 95 17.10 -8.50 -10.06
N GLN A 96 18.32 -7.97 -10.02
CA GLN A 96 19.39 -8.31 -10.99
C GLN A 96 19.79 -9.79 -10.94
N ASN A 97 19.78 -10.39 -9.75
CA ASN A 97 20.11 -11.80 -9.56
C ASN A 97 18.94 -12.74 -9.89
N MET A 98 17.71 -12.23 -10.01
CA MET A 98 16.57 -12.99 -10.51
C MET A 98 16.70 -13.19 -12.02
N LYS A 99 17.41 -14.25 -12.41
CA LYS A 99 17.42 -14.74 -13.78
C LYS A 99 16.01 -15.21 -14.14
N LEU A 100 15.27 -14.39 -14.86
CA LEU A 100 14.04 -14.81 -15.54
C LEU A 100 14.45 -15.78 -16.65
N THR A 101 14.63 -17.04 -16.29
CA THR A 101 14.91 -18.09 -17.26
C THR A 101 13.67 -18.24 -18.13
N VAL A 102 13.72 -17.74 -19.36
CA VAL A 102 12.76 -18.08 -20.41
C VAL A 102 12.85 -19.60 -20.59
N ARG A 103 11.92 -20.32 -19.97
CA ARG A 103 11.87 -21.77 -20.08
C ARG A 103 11.52 -22.08 -21.54
N LYS A 104 12.35 -22.91 -22.19
CA LYS A 104 11.98 -23.48 -23.49
C LYS A 104 10.62 -24.19 -23.33
N PRO A 105 9.68 -24.04 -24.26
CA PRO A 105 8.39 -24.72 -24.18
C PRO A 105 8.65 -26.22 -24.09
N SER A 106 8.37 -26.80 -22.92
CA SER A 106 8.46 -28.25 -22.71
C SER A 106 7.35 -28.91 -23.51
N THR A 107 7.68 -29.95 -24.28
CA THR A 107 6.69 -30.79 -24.98
C THR A 107 5.78 -31.55 -24.00
N LYS A 108 6.19 -31.68 -22.73
CA LYS A 108 5.36 -32.10 -21.62
C LYS A 108 4.72 -30.86 -20.98
N SER A 109 3.66 -30.34 -21.59
CA SER A 109 2.80 -29.34 -20.96
C SER A 109 1.68 -30.05 -20.20
N THR A 110 1.61 -29.85 -18.88
CA THR A 110 0.44 -30.28 -18.10
C THR A 110 -0.63 -29.21 -18.25
N PHE A 111 -1.69 -29.50 -19.01
CA PHE A 111 -2.86 -28.63 -19.07
C PHE A 111 -3.62 -28.73 -17.75
N VAL A 112 -3.61 -27.67 -16.96
CA VAL A 112 -4.48 -27.55 -15.79
C VAL A 112 -5.87 -27.18 -16.31
N ARG A 113 -6.74 -28.17 -16.42
CA ARG A 113 -8.17 -27.94 -16.71
C ARG A 113 -8.73 -27.15 -15.52
N LYS A 114 -9.38 -26.01 -15.79
CA LYS A 114 -10.20 -25.31 -14.78
C LYS A 114 -11.22 -26.32 -14.26
N ALA A 115 -11.09 -26.74 -13.00
CA ALA A 115 -12.05 -27.64 -12.40
C ALA A 115 -13.40 -26.90 -12.35
N CYS A 116 -14.37 -27.35 -13.15
CA CYS A 116 -15.76 -26.94 -13.00
C CYS A 116 -16.20 -27.44 -11.61
N GLY A 117 -16.33 -26.52 -10.66
CA GLY A 117 -16.63 -26.84 -9.26
C GLY A 117 -15.54 -26.45 -8.25
N PHE A 118 -14.44 -25.80 -8.68
CA PHE A 118 -13.52 -25.20 -7.71
C PHE A 118 -14.19 -23.99 -7.05
N LYS A 119 -14.83 -24.22 -5.90
CA LYS A 119 -15.19 -23.15 -4.98
C LYS A 119 -13.87 -22.61 -4.45
N PHE A 120 -13.43 -21.49 -5.03
CA PHE A 120 -12.32 -20.73 -4.49
C PHE A 120 -12.77 -20.25 -3.12
N ASN A 121 -12.40 -20.97 -2.06
CA ASN A 121 -12.74 -20.62 -0.69
C ASN A 121 -11.86 -19.44 -0.27
N PHE A 122 -12.12 -18.28 -0.87
CA PHE A 122 -11.73 -17.03 -0.26
C PHE A 122 -12.70 -16.87 0.90
N ASP A 123 -12.24 -17.11 2.13
CA ASP A 123 -12.89 -16.59 3.32
C ASP A 123 -12.82 -15.05 3.28
N ILE A 124 -13.59 -14.45 2.38
CA ILE A 124 -14.09 -13.10 2.59
C ILE A 124 -15.16 -13.29 3.66
N GLY A 125 -14.73 -13.07 4.90
CA GLY A 125 -15.61 -12.98 6.05
C GLY A 125 -16.76 -12.05 5.73
N GLY A 126 -17.92 -12.66 5.56
CA GLY A 126 -19.19 -12.02 5.26
C GLY A 126 -20.26 -12.85 5.97
N GLU A 127 -20.36 -12.59 7.27
CA GLU A 127 -21.36 -13.09 8.21
C GLU A 127 -22.76 -13.04 7.56
N THR A 128 -23.54 -14.13 7.56
CA THR A 128 -24.67 -14.41 8.50
C THR A 128 -25.67 -15.36 7.79
N PRO A 129 -26.66 -15.97 8.45
CA PRO A 129 -26.56 -17.16 9.28
C PRO A 129 -27.44 -18.34 8.78
N GLU A 130 -27.17 -19.50 9.38
CA GLU A 130 -27.92 -20.75 9.43
C GLU A 130 -29.45 -20.69 9.15
N ALA A 131 -29.88 -21.62 8.31
CA ALA A 131 -31.26 -21.91 8.03
C ALA A 131 -31.97 -22.59 9.22
N SER A 132 -33.12 -22.06 9.62
CA SER A 132 -34.20 -22.86 10.20
C SER A 132 -35.54 -22.38 9.65
N ARG A 133 -36.38 -23.37 9.33
CA ARG A 133 -37.66 -23.30 8.62
C ARG A 133 -38.74 -22.66 9.48
N ASP A 134 -39.65 -21.89 8.88
CA ASP A 134 -41.05 -22.30 8.63
C ASP A 134 -41.90 -21.13 8.09
N GLU A 135 -42.79 -21.47 7.14
CA GLU A 135 -44.04 -20.83 6.71
C GLU A 135 -44.11 -19.52 5.86
N GLU A 136 -45.19 -19.52 5.06
CA GLU A 136 -45.63 -18.72 3.92
C GLU A 136 -45.49 -17.17 3.93
N HIS A 137 -45.04 -16.58 2.81
CA HIS A 137 -45.86 -15.66 1.98
C HIS A 137 -45.15 -15.18 0.68
N SER A 138 -45.80 -15.48 -0.45
CA SER A 138 -46.07 -14.65 -1.62
C SER A 138 -44.98 -13.81 -2.34
N GLN A 139 -45.02 -13.98 -3.68
CA GLN A 139 -44.70 -13.06 -4.78
C GLN A 139 -43.31 -13.19 -5.43
N GLY A 140 -43.35 -13.77 -6.63
CA GLY A 140 -42.20 -13.97 -7.50
C GLY A 140 -41.76 -12.69 -8.20
N THR A 141 -40.44 -12.61 -8.39
CA THR A 141 -39.79 -11.81 -9.42
C THR A 141 -39.03 -12.77 -10.33
N PRO A 142 -39.31 -12.82 -11.65
CA PRO A 142 -38.54 -13.65 -12.56
C PRO A 142 -37.19 -13.00 -12.85
N HIS A 143 -36.16 -13.86 -12.92
CA HIS A 143 -34.96 -13.72 -13.77
C HIS A 143 -33.95 -12.63 -13.32
N GLU A 144 -32.65 -12.87 -13.29
CA GLU A 144 -31.89 -13.29 -14.45
C GLU A 144 -30.55 -13.93 -14.03
N GLU A 145 -30.35 -15.17 -14.46
CA GLU A 145 -29.03 -15.80 -14.41
C GLU A 145 -28.09 -15.00 -15.32
N PHE A 146 -27.11 -14.33 -14.70
CA PHE A 146 -26.14 -13.48 -15.40
C PHE A 146 -25.36 -14.32 -16.42
N ARG A 147 -25.75 -14.22 -17.70
CA ARG A 147 -25.09 -14.90 -18.80
C ARG A 147 -24.11 -13.95 -19.48
N LEU A 148 -22.82 -14.24 -19.35
CA LEU A 148 -21.78 -13.57 -20.12
C LEU A 148 -22.00 -13.87 -21.61
N MET A 149 -22.48 -12.87 -22.35
CA MET A 149 -22.63 -12.96 -23.80
C MET A 149 -21.28 -12.74 -24.48
N PRO A 150 -20.90 -13.58 -25.46
CA PRO A 150 -19.71 -13.34 -26.26
C PRO A 150 -19.85 -12.00 -26.98
N THR A 151 -18.93 -11.08 -26.71
CA THR A 151 -18.89 -9.78 -27.39
C THR A 151 -18.33 -9.95 -28.80
N ASP A 152 -18.82 -9.15 -29.73
CA ASP A 152 -18.53 -9.17 -31.17
C ASP A 152 -17.18 -8.53 -31.54
N ASN A 153 -16.25 -8.39 -30.58
CA ASN A 153 -14.96 -7.70 -30.74
C ASN A 153 -15.09 -6.28 -31.36
N SER A 154 -16.26 -5.64 -31.25
CA SER A 154 -16.51 -4.27 -31.70
C SER A 154 -15.76 -3.23 -30.87
N PHE A 155 -15.39 -3.59 -29.63
CA PHE A 155 -14.60 -2.75 -28.76
C PHE A 155 -13.14 -2.67 -29.23
N LYS A 156 -12.72 -1.49 -29.70
CA LYS A 156 -11.34 -1.18 -30.04
C LYS A 156 -10.84 0.00 -29.22
N PHE A 157 -9.64 -0.14 -28.66
CA PHE A 157 -8.95 0.99 -28.03
C PHE A 157 -8.40 1.91 -29.11
N ASN A 158 -8.80 3.18 -29.06
CA ASN A 158 -8.27 4.21 -29.93
C ASN A 158 -7.02 4.82 -29.28
N PHE A 159 -5.86 4.17 -29.44
CA PHE A 159 -4.58 4.76 -29.07
C PHE A 159 -4.02 5.50 -30.27
N GLU A 160 -3.98 6.82 -30.19
CA GLU A 160 -3.26 7.65 -31.16
C GLU A 160 -1.75 7.38 -30.98
N VAL A 161 -1.17 6.63 -31.92
CA VAL A 161 0.28 6.48 -32.00
C VAL A 161 0.78 7.62 -32.86
N SER A 162 1.21 8.71 -32.23
CA SER A 162 1.99 9.75 -32.89
C SER A 162 3.31 9.12 -33.35
N ASN A 163 3.56 9.18 -34.66
CA ASN A 163 4.78 8.67 -35.31
C ASN A 163 5.83 9.78 -35.44
#